data_AF-A0AB34GDG4-F1
#
_entry.id   AF-A0AB34GDG4-F1
#
_cell.length_a   1.000
_cell.length_b   1.000
_cell.length_c   1.000
_cell.angle_alpha   90.00
_cell.angle_beta   90.00
_cell.angle_gamma   90.00
#
_symmetry.space_group_name_H-M   'P 1'
#
loop_
_entity.id
_entity.type
_entity.pdbx_description
1 polymer ?
#
loop_
_entity_poly.entity_id
_entity_poly.type
_entity_poly.pdbx_seq_one_letter_code
_entity_poly.pdbx_strand_id
1 'polypeptide(L)'
;MPSPRQRQVLAEHLKKPLEDYMALFPSVRILRTKKREGLIRTRMLGASAATGDVVTFLDSHCEANVNWLPPLLDRIARNRKTIVCPMIDVIDHDDFRYETQAGDAMRGAFDWEMYYKRIPIPPELQKADPSDPFESPVMAGGLFAVDRKWFWELGGYDPGLEIWGGEQYEISFKMTVLE
;
A
#
# COMPACT_ATOMS: atom_id res chain seq x y z
N MET A 1 -20.38 -0.29 12.64
CA MET A 1 -19.81 1.04 13.01
C MET A 1 -19.50 1.05 14.49
N PRO A 2 -18.30 1.47 14.93
CA PRO A 2 -17.96 1.53 16.35
C PRO A 2 -18.83 2.56 17.08
N SER A 3 -19.24 2.20 18.30
CA SER A 3 -20.02 3.06 19.21
C SER A 3 -19.25 4.33 19.59
N PRO A 4 -19.93 5.41 20.03
CA PRO A 4 -19.27 6.64 20.48
C PRO A 4 -18.21 6.41 21.55
N ARG A 5 -18.48 5.51 22.51
CA ARG A 5 -17.53 5.12 23.56
C ARG A 5 -16.28 4.45 23.00
N GLN A 6 -16.43 3.54 22.02
CA GLN A 6 -15.29 2.91 21.36
C GLN A 6 -14.45 3.92 20.58
N ARG A 7 -15.08 4.89 19.91
CA ARG A 7 -14.36 5.97 19.20
C ARG A 7 -13.55 6.84 20.16
N GLN A 8 -14.12 7.16 21.33
CA GLN A 8 -13.43 7.96 22.35
C GLN A 8 -12.21 7.23 22.91
N VAL A 9 -12.37 5.95 23.29
CA VAL A 9 -11.27 5.11 23.80
C VAL A 9 -10.15 5.00 22.76
N LEU A 10 -10.48 4.73 21.49
CA LEU A 10 -9.50 4.70 20.40
C LEU A 10 -8.78 6.05 20.25
N ALA A 11 -9.50 7.17 20.32
CA ALA A 11 -8.91 8.50 20.20
C ALA A 11 -7.94 8.84 21.35
N GLU A 12 -8.11 8.25 22.54
CA GLU A 12 -7.20 8.42 23.68
C GLU A 12 -5.94 7.57 23.52
N HIS A 13 -6.07 6.31 23.09
CA HIS A 13 -4.92 5.41 22.86
C HIS A 13 -3.95 5.95 21.80
N LEU A 14 -4.43 6.63 20.76
CA LEU A 14 -3.61 7.14 19.65
C LEU A 14 -2.84 8.43 19.96
N LYS A 15 -2.97 8.98 21.17
CA LYS A 15 -2.27 10.21 21.61
C LYS A 15 -1.01 9.86 22.40
N LYS A 16 -0.97 10.27 23.67
CA LYS A 16 0.16 10.09 24.57
C LYS A 16 0.54 8.61 24.77
N PRO A 17 -0.40 7.66 24.93
CA PRO A 17 -0.05 6.25 25.07
C PRO A 17 0.72 5.69 23.86
N LEU A 18 0.31 6.04 22.65
CA LEU A 18 1.02 5.64 21.43
C LEU A 18 2.43 6.25 21.35
N GLU A 19 2.58 7.53 21.71
CA GLU A 19 3.89 8.20 21.75
C GLU A 19 4.84 7.53 22.75
N ASP A 20 4.34 7.25 23.95
CA ASP A 20 5.15 6.65 25.02
C ASP A 20 5.58 5.22 24.66
N TYR A 21 4.67 4.43 24.06
CA TYR A 21 4.99 3.07 23.63
C TYR A 21 5.98 3.07 22.45
N MET A 22 5.75 3.90 21.43
CA MET A 22 6.60 3.91 20.24
C MET A 22 7.97 4.54 20.47
N ALA A 23 8.15 5.35 21.51
CA ALA A 23 9.46 5.85 21.92
C ALA A 23 10.46 4.74 22.28
N LEU A 24 9.98 3.52 22.56
CA LEU A 24 10.80 2.33 22.79
C LEU A 24 11.47 1.80 21.50
N PHE A 25 11.02 2.25 20.32
CA PHE A 25 11.50 1.77 19.02
C PHE A 25 12.15 2.94 18.23
N PRO A 26 13.49 3.10 18.27
CA PRO A 26 14.16 4.26 17.68
C PRO A 26 13.94 4.46 16.17
N SER A 27 13.61 3.40 15.44
CA SER A 27 13.29 3.45 14.01
C SER A 27 11.86 3.93 13.70
N VAL A 28 11.01 4.08 14.72
CA VAL A 28 9.61 4.49 14.57
C VAL A 28 9.48 5.99 14.84
N ARG A 29 8.81 6.69 13.92
CA ARG A 29 8.50 8.11 14.05
C ARG A 29 7.01 8.35 13.78
N ILE A 30 6.35 9.05 14.70
CA ILE A 30 4.96 9.46 14.55
C ILE A 30 4.90 10.85 13.91
N LEU A 31 4.12 10.99 12.84
CA LEU A 31 3.75 12.26 12.24
C LEU A 31 2.24 12.47 12.39
N ARG A 32 1.82 13.69 12.75
CA ARG A 32 0.42 14.03 12.98
C ARG A 32 -0.04 15.12 12.03
N THR A 33 -1.16 14.90 11.36
CA THR A 33 -1.86 15.97 10.62
C THR A 33 -2.63 16.86 11.61
N LYS A 34 -2.76 18.15 11.28
CA LYS A 34 -3.50 19.11 12.13
C LYS A 34 -5.02 19.02 11.96
N LYS A 35 -5.47 18.45 10.84
CA LYS A 35 -6.87 18.22 10.48
C LYS A 35 -7.00 16.88 9.75
N ARG A 36 -8.23 16.47 9.44
CA ARG A 36 -8.48 15.24 8.68
C ARG A 36 -8.12 15.45 7.22
N GLU A 37 -6.99 14.87 6.80
CA GLU A 37 -6.48 15.04 5.43
C GLU A 37 -6.91 13.92 4.47
N GLY A 38 -7.28 12.74 4.98
CA GLY A 38 -7.52 11.55 4.15
C GLY A 38 -6.26 10.73 3.90
N LEU A 39 -6.40 9.51 3.37
CA LEU A 39 -5.27 8.60 3.18
C LEU A 39 -4.24 9.17 2.21
N ILE A 40 -4.69 9.78 1.11
CA ILE A 40 -3.83 10.24 0.01
C ILE A 40 -2.84 11.29 0.55
N ARG A 41 -3.37 12.37 1.11
CA ARG A 41 -2.55 13.45 1.69
C ARG A 41 -1.75 12.99 2.91
N THR A 42 -2.24 12.03 3.69
CA THR A 42 -1.48 11.47 4.82
C THR A 42 -0.30 10.63 4.34
N ARG A 43 -0.45 9.84 3.27
CA ARG A 43 0.65 9.12 2.61
C ARG A 43 1.67 10.10 2.03
N MET A 44 1.22 11.19 1.40
CA MET A 44 2.11 12.25 0.89
C MET A 44 2.91 12.94 2.00
N LEU A 45 2.31 13.16 3.18
CA LEU A 45 3.03 13.66 4.36
C LEU A 45 4.13 12.67 4.81
N GLY A 46 3.81 11.38 4.88
CA GLY A 46 4.79 10.33 5.20
C GLY A 46 5.92 10.26 4.18
N ALA A 47 5.58 10.23 2.89
CA ALA A 47 6.54 10.15 1.79
C ALA A 47 7.47 11.37 1.73
N SER A 48 6.96 12.58 2.04
CA SER A 48 7.79 13.80 2.03
C SER A 48 8.76 13.88 3.20
N ALA A 49 8.47 13.18 4.30
CA ALA A 49 9.37 13.04 5.44
C ALA A 49 10.32 11.83 5.33
N ALA A 50 10.10 10.92 4.38
CA ALA A 50 10.89 9.71 4.21
C ALA A 50 12.30 10.02 3.69
N THR A 51 13.31 9.39 4.29
CA THR A 51 14.72 9.57 3.93
C THR A 51 15.34 8.36 3.23
N GLY A 52 14.69 7.19 3.28
CA GLY A 52 15.14 5.97 2.61
C GLY A 52 15.10 6.07 1.08
N ASP A 53 15.80 5.17 0.40
CA ASP A 53 15.85 5.13 -1.07
C ASP A 53 14.52 4.66 -1.67
N VAL A 54 13.84 3.73 -0.99
CA VAL A 54 12.53 3.19 -1.35
C VAL A 54 11.51 3.59 -0.29
N VAL A 55 10.31 3.99 -0.73
CA VAL A 55 9.15 4.18 0.14
C VAL A 55 8.25 2.97 0.02
N THR A 56 7.97 2.32 1.14
CA THR A 56 7.03 1.19 1.23
C THR A 56 5.81 1.62 2.03
N PHE A 57 4.64 1.57 1.40
CA PHE A 57 3.36 1.86 2.01
C PHE A 57 2.73 0.58 2.52
N LEU A 58 2.19 0.62 3.74
CA LEU A 58 1.40 -0.43 4.37
C LEU A 58 0.20 0.21 5.06
N ASP A 59 -0.92 -0.50 5.10
CA ASP A 59 -2.06 -0.09 5.91
C ASP A 59 -1.80 -0.45 7.39
N SER A 60 -2.52 0.22 8.31
CA SER A 60 -2.28 0.11 9.75
C SER A 60 -2.73 -1.21 10.40
N HIS A 61 -3.21 -2.14 9.59
CA HIS A 61 -3.82 -3.41 9.97
C HIS A 61 -3.30 -4.52 9.05
N CYS A 62 -1.98 -4.58 8.91
CA CYS A 62 -1.28 -5.60 8.14
C CYS A 62 -0.35 -6.41 9.04
N GLU A 63 -0.14 -7.68 8.69
CA GLU A 63 0.91 -8.52 9.26
C GLU A 63 1.87 -8.93 8.14
N ALA A 64 3.15 -8.62 8.32
CA ALA A 64 4.18 -8.93 7.35
C ALA A 64 4.59 -10.40 7.44
N ASN A 65 4.50 -11.13 6.32
CA ASN A 65 4.93 -12.52 6.24
C ASN A 65 6.46 -12.65 6.16
N VAL A 66 6.97 -13.87 6.28
CA VAL A 66 8.40 -14.21 6.24
C VAL A 66 9.02 -13.68 4.95
N ASN A 67 10.15 -12.96 5.10
CA ASN A 67 10.98 -12.50 3.98
C ASN A 67 10.23 -11.65 2.93
N TRP A 68 9.18 -10.92 3.33
CA TRP A 68 8.35 -10.13 2.41
C TRP A 68 9.06 -8.94 1.77
N LEU A 69 10.04 -8.32 2.45
CA LEU A 69 10.65 -7.06 2.02
C LEU A 69 11.78 -7.22 0.98
N PRO A 70 12.78 -8.12 1.15
CA PRO A 70 13.86 -8.28 0.18
C PRO A 70 13.44 -8.46 -1.29
N PRO A 71 12.42 -9.27 -1.65
CA PRO A 71 12.02 -9.40 -3.06
C PRO A 71 11.44 -8.11 -3.66
N LEU A 72 10.76 -7.28 -2.85
CA LEU A 72 10.29 -5.97 -3.30
C LEU A 72 11.47 -5.04 -3.61
N LEU A 73 12.45 -5.01 -2.71
CA LEU A 73 13.64 -4.16 -2.86
C LEU A 73 14.54 -4.62 -4.00
N ASP A 74 14.76 -5.92 -4.18
CA ASP A 74 15.55 -6.48 -5.29
C ASP A 74 14.96 -6.07 -6.64
N ARG A 75 13.64 -6.13 -6.79
CA ARG A 75 13.00 -5.76 -8.05
C ARG A 75 13.16 -4.28 -8.38
N ILE A 76 13.01 -3.40 -7.39
CA ILE A 76 13.23 -1.95 -7.56
C ILE A 76 14.71 -1.64 -7.82
N ALA A 77 15.63 -2.36 -7.18
CA ALA A 77 17.07 -2.20 -7.42
C ALA A 77 17.45 -2.54 -8.88
N ARG A 78 16.79 -3.53 -9.49
CA ARG A 78 16.98 -3.90 -10.90
C ARG A 78 16.33 -2.91 -11.87
N ASN A 79 15.17 -2.37 -11.52
CA ASN A 79 14.50 -1.33 -12.30
C ASN A 79 13.83 -0.31 -11.37
N ARG A 80 14.48 0.85 -11.24
CA ARG A 80 14.03 1.96 -10.38
C ARG A 80 12.63 2.45 -10.72
N LYS A 81 12.20 2.33 -11.98
CA LYS A 81 10.88 2.79 -12.44
C LYS A 81 9.75 1.78 -12.18
N THR A 82 10.06 0.59 -11.67
CA THR A 82 9.05 -0.40 -11.31
C THR A 82 8.44 -0.08 -9.94
N ILE A 83 7.11 -0.04 -9.86
CA ILE A 83 6.37 -0.13 -8.59
C ILE A 83 6.05 -1.60 -8.33
N VAL A 84 6.32 -2.07 -7.12
CA VAL A 84 6.18 -3.49 -6.77
C VAL A 84 5.14 -3.64 -5.66
N CYS A 85 4.19 -4.55 -5.86
CA CYS A 85 3.17 -4.90 -4.86
C CYS A 85 3.45 -6.31 -4.32
N PRO A 86 3.36 -6.55 -3.00
CA PRO A 86 3.32 -7.92 -2.49
C PRO A 86 1.99 -8.59 -2.87
N MET A 87 1.93 -9.92 -2.76
CA MET A 87 0.63 -10.58 -2.62
C MET A 87 -0.03 -10.09 -1.32
N ILE A 88 -1.33 -9.82 -1.37
CA ILE A 88 -2.09 -9.29 -0.23
C ILE A 88 -3.03 -10.40 0.23
N ASP A 89 -2.64 -11.09 1.29
CA ASP A 89 -3.45 -12.13 1.92
C ASP A 89 -4.55 -11.53 2.81
N VAL A 90 -5.52 -12.36 3.17
CA VAL A 90 -6.63 -12.00 4.04
C VAL A 90 -6.27 -12.35 5.48
N ILE A 91 -6.50 -11.39 6.37
CA ILE A 91 -6.67 -11.64 7.80
C ILE A 91 -8.16 -11.43 8.07
N ASP A 92 -8.86 -12.50 8.44
CA ASP A 92 -10.29 -12.45 8.67
C ASP A 92 -10.63 -11.52 9.84
N HIS A 93 -11.67 -10.70 9.67
CA HIS A 93 -11.99 -9.67 10.65
C HIS A 93 -12.69 -10.20 11.92
N ASP A 94 -13.23 -11.42 11.88
CA ASP A 94 -13.95 -12.04 12.99
C ASP A 94 -13.01 -12.91 13.84
N ASP A 95 -12.18 -13.75 13.21
CA ASP A 95 -11.33 -14.74 13.91
C ASP A 95 -9.82 -14.55 13.71
N PHE A 96 -9.39 -13.55 12.93
CA PHE A 96 -7.98 -13.27 12.62
C PHE A 96 -7.24 -14.42 11.93
N ARG A 97 -7.95 -15.39 11.33
CA ARG A 97 -7.27 -16.43 10.54
C ARG A 97 -6.60 -15.79 9.33
N TYR A 98 -5.39 -16.28 9.04
CA TYR A 98 -4.60 -15.86 7.90
C TYR A 98 -4.82 -16.83 6.73
N GLU A 99 -5.23 -16.31 5.57
CA GLU A 99 -5.49 -17.11 4.38
C GLU A 99 -5.17 -16.33 3.10
N THR A 100 -4.73 -17.01 2.04
CA THR A 100 -4.60 -16.37 0.72
C THR A 100 -5.97 -15.88 0.23
N GLN A 101 -5.98 -14.78 -0.52
CA GLN A 101 -7.18 -14.42 -1.27
C GLN A 101 -7.53 -15.53 -2.28
N ALA A 102 -8.84 -15.74 -2.50
CA ALA A 102 -9.32 -16.70 -3.50
C ALA A 102 -8.68 -16.44 -4.88
N GLY A 103 -8.21 -17.49 -5.54
CA GLY A 103 -7.51 -17.41 -6.82
C GLY A 103 -6.02 -17.06 -6.73
N ASP A 104 -5.48 -16.80 -5.53
CA ASP A 104 -4.06 -16.53 -5.28
C ASP A 104 -3.49 -15.44 -6.23
N ALA A 105 -2.49 -15.76 -7.05
CA ALA A 105 -1.88 -14.87 -8.03
C ALA A 105 -2.89 -14.42 -9.10
N MET A 106 -3.42 -13.20 -8.92
CA MET A 106 -4.39 -12.57 -9.82
C MET A 106 -3.92 -11.16 -10.18
N ARG A 107 -4.28 -10.68 -11.36
CA ARG A 107 -3.98 -9.32 -11.83
C ARG A 107 -5.07 -8.37 -11.37
N GLY A 108 -4.68 -7.19 -10.91
CA GLY A 108 -5.62 -6.12 -10.59
C GLY A 108 -6.19 -5.48 -11.85
N ALA A 109 -7.49 -5.21 -11.81
CA ALA A 109 -8.27 -4.62 -12.89
C ALA A 109 -9.37 -3.73 -12.31
N PHE A 110 -10.25 -3.21 -13.16
CA PHE A 110 -11.42 -2.44 -12.77
C PHE A 110 -12.56 -2.67 -13.76
N ASP A 111 -13.81 -2.50 -13.30
CA ASP A 111 -14.96 -2.38 -14.20
C ASP A 111 -15.18 -0.92 -14.61
N TRP A 112 -16.11 -0.67 -15.55
CA TRP A 112 -16.39 0.69 -16.05
C TRP A 112 -17.05 1.62 -15.01
N GLU A 113 -17.41 1.09 -13.83
CA GLU A 113 -17.85 1.88 -12.68
C GLU A 113 -16.68 2.19 -11.72
N MET A 114 -15.45 1.81 -12.09
CA MET A 114 -14.23 1.97 -11.31
C MET A 114 -14.22 1.20 -9.99
N TYR A 115 -14.91 0.06 -9.90
CA TYR A 115 -14.69 -0.89 -8.82
C TYR A 115 -13.49 -1.78 -9.12
N TYR A 116 -12.60 -1.92 -8.14
CA TYR A 116 -11.43 -2.77 -8.26
C TYR A 116 -11.85 -4.23 -8.42
N LYS A 117 -11.23 -4.93 -9.36
CA LYS A 117 -11.43 -6.36 -9.63
C LYS A 117 -10.10 -7.09 -9.63
N ARG A 118 -10.18 -8.41 -9.45
CA ARG A 118 -9.08 -9.34 -9.66
C ARG A 118 -9.45 -10.26 -10.81
N ILE A 119 -8.57 -10.40 -11.79
CA ILE A 119 -8.75 -11.28 -12.95
C ILE A 119 -7.60 -12.29 -13.03
N PRO A 120 -7.83 -13.51 -13.54
CA PRO A 120 -6.76 -14.50 -13.68
C PRO A 120 -5.66 -14.01 -14.63
N ILE A 121 -4.44 -14.51 -14.41
CA ILE A 121 -3.31 -14.29 -15.33
C ILE A 121 -3.59 -15.07 -16.62
N PRO A 122 -3.71 -14.40 -17.80
CA PRO A 122 -3.88 -15.08 -19.08
C PRO A 122 -2.76 -16.10 -19.32
N PRO A 123 -3.04 -17.29 -19.91
CA PRO A 123 -2.03 -18.34 -20.11
C PRO A 123 -0.75 -17.85 -20.81
N GLU A 124 -0.88 -16.93 -21.77
CA GLU A 124 0.24 -16.34 -22.51
C GLU A 124 1.12 -15.39 -21.68
N LEU A 125 0.64 -14.92 -20.52
CA LEU A 125 1.39 -14.08 -19.59
C LEU A 125 1.90 -14.84 -18.36
N GLN A 126 1.55 -16.12 -18.22
CA GLN A 126 2.05 -16.97 -17.14
C GLN A 126 3.55 -17.17 -17.30
N LYS A 127 4.29 -16.98 -16.21
CA LYS A 127 5.73 -17.20 -16.17
C LYS A 127 6.03 -18.70 -16.05
N ALA A 128 7.21 -19.11 -16.51
CA ALA A 128 7.65 -20.49 -16.40
C ALA A 128 7.81 -20.90 -14.92
N ASP A 129 8.37 -20.00 -14.10
CA ASP A 129 8.33 -20.10 -12.65
C ASP A 129 7.13 -19.29 -12.14
N PRO A 130 6.12 -19.90 -11.51
CA PRO A 130 4.94 -19.18 -11.00
C PRO A 130 5.25 -18.23 -9.84
N SER A 131 6.46 -18.29 -9.25
CA SER A 131 6.92 -17.35 -8.22
C SER A 131 7.57 -16.09 -8.78
N ASP A 132 7.84 -16.04 -10.09
CA ASP A 132 8.41 -14.85 -10.73
C ASP A 132 7.41 -13.67 -10.68
N PRO A 133 7.91 -12.41 -10.62
CA PRO A 133 7.06 -11.24 -10.74
C PRO A 133 6.24 -11.26 -12.05
N PHE A 134 4.95 -10.95 -11.93
CA PHE A 134 4.04 -10.78 -13.08
C PHE A 134 3.48 -9.36 -13.12
N GLU A 135 3.07 -8.94 -14.31
CA GLU A 135 2.56 -7.60 -14.55
C GLU A 135 1.08 -7.47 -14.17
N SER A 136 0.76 -6.43 -13.39
CA SER A 136 -0.61 -6.09 -13.00
C SER A 136 -0.99 -4.72 -13.58
N PRO A 137 -2.09 -4.62 -14.37
CA PRO A 137 -2.54 -3.34 -14.92
C PRO A 137 -2.88 -2.30 -13.85
N VAL A 138 -3.44 -2.75 -12.72
CA VAL A 138 -3.83 -1.89 -11.60
C VAL A 138 -3.40 -2.52 -10.29
N MET A 139 -2.95 -1.69 -9.33
CA MET A 139 -2.68 -2.13 -7.96
C MET A 139 -3.92 -2.00 -7.07
N ALA A 140 -4.00 -2.78 -6.00
CA ALA A 140 -5.04 -2.59 -4.97
C ALA A 140 -4.87 -1.23 -4.25
N GLY A 141 -3.64 -0.74 -4.12
CA GLY A 141 -3.30 0.59 -3.62
C GLY A 141 -2.87 0.64 -2.15
N GLY A 142 -3.30 -0.30 -1.32
CA GLY A 142 -2.96 -0.38 0.11
C GLY A 142 -1.47 -0.58 0.39
N LEU A 143 -0.87 -1.53 -0.32
CA LEU A 143 0.46 -2.06 -0.05
C LEU A 143 1.31 -2.05 -1.32
N PHE A 144 2.41 -1.30 -1.34
CA PHE A 144 3.37 -1.30 -2.44
C PHE A 144 4.70 -0.65 -2.01
N ALA A 145 5.75 -0.91 -2.80
CA ALA A 145 7.05 -0.27 -2.68
C ALA A 145 7.42 0.46 -3.98
N VAL A 146 8.05 1.61 -3.85
CA VAL A 146 8.46 2.46 -4.97
C VAL A 146 9.75 3.21 -4.65
N ASP A 147 10.64 3.36 -5.64
CA ASP A 147 11.79 4.25 -5.50
C ASP A 147 11.31 5.67 -5.15
N ARG A 148 11.89 6.26 -4.11
CA ARG A 148 11.41 7.55 -3.57
C ARG A 148 11.51 8.66 -4.61
N LYS A 149 12.59 8.71 -5.41
CA LYS A 149 12.74 9.73 -6.45
C LYS A 149 11.71 9.53 -7.55
N TRP A 150 11.51 8.28 -7.97
CA TRP A 150 10.52 7.93 -8.99
C TRP A 150 9.11 8.30 -8.57
N PHE A 151 8.74 8.05 -7.31
CA PHE A 151 7.44 8.47 -6.78
C PHE A 151 7.19 9.98 -6.96
N TRP A 152 8.21 10.81 -6.74
CA TRP A 152 8.10 12.26 -6.92
C TRP A 152 8.24 12.71 -8.39
N GLU A 153 8.99 11.98 -9.22
CA GLU A 153 9.01 12.19 -10.68
C GLU A 153 7.64 11.92 -11.32
N LEU A 154 6.86 10.98 -10.78
CA LEU A 154 5.45 10.74 -11.12
C LEU A 154 4.51 11.83 -10.56
N GLY A 155 5.02 12.77 -9.77
CA GLY A 155 4.24 13.80 -9.08
C GLY A 155 3.54 13.32 -7.80
N GLY A 156 3.89 12.14 -7.28
CA GLY A 156 3.18 11.47 -6.19
C GLY A 156 1.71 11.25 -6.55
N TYR A 157 0.81 11.41 -5.58
CA TYR A 157 -0.63 11.39 -5.80
C TYR A 157 -1.20 12.80 -6.05
N ASP A 158 -2.27 12.87 -6.84
CA ASP A 158 -3.08 14.07 -6.99
C ASP A 158 -3.61 14.58 -5.63
N PRO A 159 -3.21 15.80 -5.19
CA PRO A 159 -3.66 16.37 -3.91
C PRO A 159 -5.15 16.74 -3.88
N GLY A 160 -5.83 16.73 -5.03
CA GLY A 160 -7.27 16.92 -5.16
C GLY A 160 -8.09 15.69 -4.74
N LEU A 161 -7.48 14.51 -4.60
CA LEU A 161 -8.16 13.32 -4.11
C LEU A 161 -8.45 13.42 -2.61
N GLU A 162 -9.73 13.27 -2.27
CA GLU A 162 -10.20 13.41 -0.89
C GLU A 162 -10.42 12.05 -0.22
N ILE A 163 -9.99 11.95 1.03
CA ILE A 163 -10.31 10.85 1.97
C ILE A 163 -9.82 9.46 1.55
N TRP A 164 -10.43 8.84 0.54
CA TRP A 164 -10.16 7.48 0.06
C TRP A 164 -10.74 7.28 -1.34
N GLY A 165 -10.01 6.56 -2.20
CA GLY A 165 -10.47 6.09 -3.50
C GLY A 165 -9.91 6.91 -4.67
N GLY A 166 -9.62 6.21 -5.76
CA GLY A 166 -9.12 6.80 -7.00
C GLY A 166 -7.59 6.81 -7.09
N GLU A 167 -6.88 6.90 -5.96
CA GLU A 167 -5.43 7.04 -5.94
C GLU A 167 -4.72 5.81 -6.51
N GLN A 168 -5.28 4.62 -6.32
CA GLN A 168 -4.73 3.39 -6.85
C GLN A 168 -4.81 3.33 -8.38
N TYR A 169 -5.84 3.94 -8.97
CA TYR A 169 -5.99 4.03 -10.42
C TYR A 169 -5.07 5.09 -11.00
N GLU A 170 -5.04 6.28 -10.38
CA GLU A 170 -4.21 7.39 -10.81
C GLU A 170 -2.73 6.99 -10.90
N ILE A 171 -2.18 6.36 -9.84
CA ILE A 171 -0.77 5.96 -9.84
C ILE A 171 -0.49 4.79 -10.80
N SER A 172 -1.44 3.85 -10.95
CA SER A 172 -1.30 2.72 -11.90
C SER A 172 -1.26 3.22 -13.35
N PHE A 173 -2.10 4.19 -13.69
CA PHE A 173 -2.13 4.78 -15.03
C PHE A 173 -0.92 5.69 -15.29
N LYS A 174 -0.49 6.49 -14.30
CA LYS A 174 0.75 7.27 -14.40
C LYS A 174 1.95 6.40 -14.70
N MET A 175 2.05 5.22 -14.07
CA MET A 175 3.14 4.28 -14.30
C MET A 175 3.10 3.74 -15.75
N THR A 176 1.93 3.31 -16.22
CA THR A 176 1.78 2.64 -17.52
C THR A 176 1.87 3.60 -18.71
N VAL A 177 1.44 4.86 -18.56
CA VAL A 177 1.39 5.85 -19.66
C VAL A 177 2.74 6.57 -19.86
N LEU A 178 3.65 6.51 -18.87
CA LEU A 178 4.96 7.16 -18.91
C LEU A 178 6.13 6.23 -19.29
N GLU A 179 5.83 4.99 -19.70
CA GLU A 179 6.73 4.06 -20.40
C GLU A 179 6.59 4.18 -21.92
#